data_AF-A0A6G3ZJB4-F1
#
_entry.id   AF-A0A6G3ZJB4-F1
#
_cell.length_a   1.000
_cell.length_b   1.000
_cell.length_c   1.000
_cell.angle_alpha   90.00
_cell.angle_beta   90.00
_cell.angle_gamma   90.00
#
_symmetry.space_group_name_H-M   'P 1'
#
loop_
_entity.id
_entity.type
_entity.pdbx_description
1 polymer ?
#
loop_
_entity_poly.entity_id
_entity_poly.type
_entity_poly.pdbx_seq_one_letter_code
_entity_poly.pdbx_strand_id
1 'polypeptide(L)'
;MAWQTDALAALDSVAETGLDADTRLADRYRERRADRRFRSRSLPTERQTGDAPDHVVVVVVDALRADAVEKAPAGAADDSWSEVTGDSESDSLGAPTPFLDSLAGGTAIAPATWTVPSVTSLLTGQYPHNHGAIRQTDDFEDSVADVIGLPPTSDETGVAGRFAGAGYDTYAGFGMLVPFLALSGRFAAHRLRADASADRVLSDHRSWLEPRRDRRTLSYLHLADLHEPVAPPADYWRAHDVDASIPGIRKWRYEAVTETTPAAERYREHRRRLYRAAVEYVNNRLAAYHRRISDLLSGDVALIVVATTARGSGSAPTTPPATSGTRARPTASATAARPTRC
;
A
#
# COMPACT_ATOMS: atom_id res chain seq x y z
N MET A 1 -9.53 -30.75 -22.44
CA MET A 1 -10.00 -29.56 -21.71
C MET A 1 -11.04 -29.94 -20.65
N ALA A 2 -10.70 -30.86 -19.73
CA ALA A 2 -11.62 -31.32 -18.67
C ALA A 2 -10.95 -31.40 -17.27
N TRP A 3 -9.66 -31.06 -17.16
CA TRP A 3 -8.91 -31.09 -15.90
C TRP A 3 -8.89 -29.75 -15.14
N GLN A 4 -9.54 -28.72 -15.69
CA GLN A 4 -9.44 -27.35 -15.20
C GLN A 4 -10.67 -26.92 -14.37
N THR A 5 -11.74 -27.71 -14.39
CA THR A 5 -13.01 -27.42 -13.71
C THR A 5 -13.09 -28.09 -12.34
N ASP A 6 -12.52 -29.30 -12.19
CA ASP A 6 -12.60 -30.06 -10.94
C ASP A 6 -11.72 -29.50 -9.81
N ALA A 7 -10.64 -28.78 -10.15
CA ALA A 7 -9.77 -28.13 -9.17
C ALA A 7 -10.40 -26.88 -8.52
N LEU A 8 -11.42 -26.28 -9.16
CA LEU A 8 -12.12 -25.11 -8.64
C LEU A 8 -13.28 -25.52 -7.72
N ALA A 9 -14.00 -26.60 -8.04
CA ALA A 9 -15.07 -27.13 -7.19
C ALA A 9 -14.56 -27.75 -5.87
N ALA A 10 -13.32 -28.26 -5.86
CA ALA A 10 -12.70 -28.80 -4.65
C ALA A 10 -12.30 -27.72 -3.62
N LEU A 11 -12.18 -26.45 -4.03
CA LEU A 11 -11.83 -25.34 -3.14
C LEU A 11 -13.04 -24.78 -2.37
N ASP A 12 -14.26 -25.04 -2.85
CA ASP A 12 -15.49 -24.52 -2.23
C ASP A 12 -16.00 -25.38 -1.05
N SER A 13 -15.49 -26.61 -0.86
CA SER A 13 -16.04 -27.56 0.13
C SER A 13 -15.26 -27.75 1.44
N VAL A 14 -14.21 -26.97 1.72
CA VAL A 14 -13.27 -27.21 2.86
C VAL A 14 -13.36 -26.14 3.97
N ALA A 15 -14.41 -25.32 3.96
CA ALA A 15 -14.43 -24.03 4.67
C ALA A 15 -14.51 -24.02 6.21
N GLU A 16 -14.59 -25.14 6.95
CA GLU A 16 -14.92 -25.04 8.39
C GLU A 16 -13.89 -25.57 9.40
N THR A 17 -12.75 -26.16 9.01
CA THR A 17 -11.67 -26.50 9.98
C THR A 17 -10.22 -26.42 9.45
N GLY A 18 -9.97 -25.96 8.20
CA GLY A 18 -8.69 -26.11 7.48
C GLY A 18 -8.04 -24.85 6.87
N LEU A 19 -8.43 -23.64 7.27
CA LEU A 19 -8.17 -22.37 6.57
C LEU A 19 -6.70 -21.96 6.32
N ASP A 20 -5.70 -22.54 7.00
CA ASP A 20 -4.29 -22.13 6.86
C ASP A 20 -3.55 -22.86 5.72
N ALA A 21 -3.89 -24.13 5.44
CA ALA A 21 -3.25 -24.90 4.37
C ALA A 21 -3.75 -24.46 2.99
N ASP A 22 -5.05 -24.24 2.85
CA ASP A 22 -5.69 -23.88 1.58
C ASP A 22 -5.36 -22.44 1.17
N THR A 23 -5.32 -21.50 2.12
CA THR A 23 -4.85 -20.13 1.88
C THR A 23 -3.40 -20.13 1.37
N ARG A 24 -2.52 -20.92 1.99
CA ARG A 24 -1.11 -21.04 1.55
C ARG A 24 -0.99 -21.65 0.16
N LEU A 25 -1.83 -22.63 -0.18
CA LEU A 25 -1.84 -23.23 -1.52
C LEU A 25 -2.33 -22.23 -2.56
N ALA A 26 -3.42 -21.51 -2.27
CA ALA A 26 -3.96 -20.46 -3.13
C ALA A 26 -2.94 -19.33 -3.35
N ASP A 27 -2.27 -18.86 -2.31
CA ASP A 27 -1.22 -17.85 -2.41
C ASP A 27 -0.04 -18.33 -3.25
N ARG A 28 0.41 -19.56 -3.03
CA ARG A 28 1.48 -20.17 -3.84
C ARG A 28 1.10 -20.31 -5.31
N TYR A 29 -0.17 -20.62 -5.59
CA TYR A 29 -0.69 -20.65 -6.96
C TYR A 29 -0.66 -19.25 -7.59
N ARG A 30 -1.13 -18.22 -6.87
CA ARG A 30 -1.10 -16.82 -7.30
C ARG A 30 0.34 -16.35 -7.58
N GLU A 31 1.28 -16.62 -6.67
CA GLU A 31 2.71 -16.34 -6.83
C GLU A 31 3.25 -16.95 -8.13
N ARG A 32 3.07 -18.26 -8.32
CA ARG A 32 3.57 -18.97 -9.51
C ARG A 32 2.97 -18.46 -10.82
N ARG A 33 1.69 -18.09 -10.79
CA ARG A 33 1.02 -17.48 -11.95
C ARG A 33 1.62 -16.10 -12.27
N ALA A 34 1.87 -15.28 -11.25
CA ALA A 34 2.51 -13.97 -11.39
C ALA A 34 3.93 -14.11 -11.96
N ASP A 35 4.76 -15.00 -11.41
CA ASP A 35 6.12 -15.26 -11.89
C ASP A 35 6.15 -15.75 -13.35
N ARG A 36 5.19 -16.61 -13.73
CA ARG A 36 5.04 -17.07 -15.13
C ARG A 36 4.68 -15.90 -16.04
N ARG A 37 3.74 -15.05 -15.63
CA ARG A 37 3.33 -13.87 -16.40
C ARG A 37 4.48 -12.91 -16.62
N PHE A 38 5.34 -12.69 -15.63
CA PHE A 38 6.53 -11.86 -15.81
C PHE A 38 7.51 -12.48 -16.81
N ARG A 39 7.79 -13.78 -16.67
CA ARG A 39 8.72 -14.50 -17.56
C ARG A 39 8.30 -14.52 -19.02
N SER A 40 7.01 -14.40 -19.33
CA SER A 40 6.52 -14.30 -20.71
C SER A 40 6.65 -12.91 -21.33
N ARG A 41 7.07 -11.88 -20.57
CA ARG A 41 7.19 -10.52 -21.09
C ARG A 41 8.47 -10.35 -21.90
N SER A 42 8.38 -9.56 -22.96
CA SER A 42 9.56 -8.98 -23.58
C SER A 42 10.08 -7.86 -22.68
N LEU A 43 11.34 -7.97 -22.25
CA LEU A 43 12.00 -6.95 -21.43
C LEU A 43 12.82 -6.02 -22.34
N PRO A 44 12.84 -4.71 -22.08
CA PRO A 44 13.74 -3.82 -22.80
C PRO A 44 15.20 -4.22 -22.50
N THR A 45 16.09 -3.96 -23.44
CA THR A 45 17.53 -4.00 -23.15
C THR A 45 17.92 -2.65 -22.62
N GLU A 46 18.31 -2.59 -21.34
CA GLU A 46 18.72 -1.36 -20.68
C GLU A 46 20.20 -1.43 -20.34
N ARG A 47 20.93 -0.32 -20.52
CA ARG A 47 22.35 -0.26 -20.19
C ARG A 47 22.52 0.15 -18.74
N GLN A 48 23.32 -0.63 -18.01
CA GLN A 48 23.75 -0.26 -16.66
C GLN A 48 24.70 0.94 -16.69
N THR A 49 24.56 1.85 -15.74
CA THR A 49 25.59 2.85 -15.42
C THR A 49 26.55 2.29 -14.38
N GLY A 50 27.82 2.71 -14.42
CA GLY A 50 28.86 2.17 -13.54
C GLY A 50 28.70 2.56 -12.06
N ASP A 51 27.85 3.54 -11.77
CA ASP A 51 27.54 4.10 -10.46
C ASP A 51 26.18 3.62 -9.90
N ALA A 52 25.48 2.73 -10.61
CA ALA A 52 24.21 2.21 -10.13
C ALA A 52 24.40 1.36 -8.86
N PRO A 53 23.49 1.42 -7.87
CA PRO A 53 23.55 0.59 -6.67
C PRO A 53 23.50 -0.89 -7.02
N ASP A 54 24.17 -1.75 -6.25
CA ASP A 54 24.04 -3.19 -6.45
C ASP A 54 22.65 -3.67 -5.99
N HIS A 55 22.15 -3.10 -4.89
CA HIS A 55 20.86 -3.46 -4.32
C HIS A 55 19.98 -2.24 -4.16
N VAL A 56 18.76 -2.32 -4.72
CA VAL A 56 17.71 -1.33 -4.51
C VAL A 56 16.57 -2.01 -3.75
N VAL A 57 16.25 -1.49 -2.57
CA VAL A 57 15.15 -1.99 -1.73
C VAL A 57 14.14 -0.88 -1.54
N VAL A 58 12.97 -1.04 -2.15
CA VAL A 58 11.81 -0.15 -1.98
C VAL A 58 10.87 -0.79 -0.96
N VAL A 59 10.72 -0.17 0.19
CA VAL A 59 9.77 -0.57 1.23
C VAL A 59 8.58 0.37 1.23
N VAL A 60 7.39 -0.16 1.01
CA VAL A 60 6.13 0.55 1.15
C VAL A 60 5.51 0.18 2.50
N VAL A 61 5.25 1.18 3.33
CA VAL A 61 4.46 1.01 4.56
C VAL A 61 3.05 1.50 4.27
N ASP A 62 2.13 0.55 4.12
CA ASP A 62 0.74 0.86 3.79
C ASP A 62 0.04 1.52 4.98
N ALA A 63 -0.80 2.50 4.68
CA ALA A 63 -1.48 3.37 5.65
C ALA A 63 -0.56 4.15 6.61
N LEU A 64 0.75 4.28 6.33
CA LEU A 64 1.62 5.19 7.09
C LEU A 64 1.27 6.64 6.76
N ARG A 65 0.95 7.44 7.77
CA ARG A 65 0.75 8.88 7.64
C ARG A 65 2.09 9.60 7.80
N ALA A 66 2.26 10.69 7.06
CA ALA A 66 3.47 11.51 7.17
C ALA A 66 3.63 12.08 8.58
N ASP A 67 2.55 12.61 9.18
CA ASP A 67 2.54 13.21 10.52
C ASP A 67 2.67 12.20 11.69
N ALA A 68 2.82 10.91 11.38
CA ALA A 68 3.16 9.88 12.36
C ALA A 68 4.67 9.69 12.53
N VAL A 69 5.48 10.32 11.69
CA VAL A 69 6.96 10.32 11.72
C VAL A 69 7.43 11.70 12.19
N GLU A 70 8.26 11.73 13.24
CA GLU A 70 8.61 12.96 13.97
C GLU A 70 9.27 14.04 13.10
N LYS A 71 10.09 13.65 12.11
CA LYS A 71 10.74 14.58 11.16
C LYS A 71 9.88 15.04 9.98
N ALA A 72 8.62 14.61 9.85
CA ALA A 72 7.80 15.10 8.75
C ALA A 72 7.69 16.64 8.84
N PRO A 73 7.94 17.38 7.73
CA PRO A 73 7.99 18.83 7.78
C PRO A 73 6.68 19.39 8.33
N ALA A 74 6.77 20.34 9.26
CA ALA A 74 5.62 21.12 9.70
C ALA A 74 4.90 21.69 8.47
N GLY A 75 3.64 21.28 8.26
CA GLY A 75 2.85 21.55 7.05
C GLY A 75 2.62 20.37 6.09
N ALA A 76 3.18 19.18 6.34
CA ALA A 76 2.78 17.94 5.63
C ALA A 76 1.42 17.41 6.10
N ALA A 77 1.03 17.74 7.34
CA ALA A 77 -0.36 17.84 7.72
C ALA A 77 -0.84 19.20 7.24
N ASP A 78 -1.78 19.23 6.29
CA ASP A 78 -2.40 20.47 5.85
C ASP A 78 -3.10 21.14 7.04
N ASP A 79 -2.55 22.26 7.50
CA ASP A 79 -3.09 23.10 8.58
C ASP A 79 -4.48 23.68 8.23
N SER A 80 -4.98 23.52 6.99
CA SER A 80 -6.36 23.90 6.65
C SER A 80 -7.42 23.06 7.38
N TRP A 81 -7.04 21.94 7.99
CA TRP A 81 -7.94 21.12 8.80
C TRP A 81 -8.01 21.53 10.28
N SER A 82 -6.98 22.18 10.83
CA SER A 82 -6.95 22.58 12.25
C SER A 82 -7.81 23.82 12.52
N GLU A 83 -7.95 24.73 11.56
CA GLU A 83 -8.85 25.90 11.68
C GLU A 83 -10.34 25.53 11.65
N VAL A 84 -10.70 24.38 11.09
CA VAL A 84 -12.11 23.94 10.97
C VAL A 84 -12.57 23.10 12.17
N THR A 85 -11.67 22.40 12.87
CA THR A 85 -12.04 21.52 14.00
C THR A 85 -11.77 22.10 15.38
N GLY A 86 -10.97 23.17 15.50
CA GLY A 86 -10.62 23.75 16.79
C GLY A 86 -9.66 22.88 17.62
N ASP A 87 -9.01 21.90 16.98
CA ASP A 87 -8.06 21.00 17.64
C ASP A 87 -6.68 21.68 17.71
N SER A 88 -6.30 22.10 18.92
CA SER A 88 -5.00 22.70 19.24
C SER A 88 -3.81 21.79 18.87
N GLU A 89 -2.64 22.40 18.63
CA GLU A 89 -1.30 21.89 18.22
C GLU A 89 -0.77 20.55 18.81
N SER A 90 -1.51 19.84 19.66
CA SER A 90 -1.10 18.59 20.31
C SER A 90 -1.45 17.30 19.57
N ASP A 91 -2.10 17.37 18.40
CA ASP A 91 -2.67 16.19 17.71
C ASP A 91 -1.67 15.44 16.81
N SER A 92 -0.36 15.77 16.87
CA SER A 92 0.67 15.00 16.18
C SER A 92 0.62 13.55 16.65
N LEU A 93 0.63 12.60 15.71
CA LEU A 93 0.63 11.19 16.06
C LEU A 93 2.00 10.72 16.57
N GLY A 94 3.00 11.60 16.70
CA GLY A 94 4.42 11.32 16.97
C GLY A 94 4.68 10.05 17.77
N ALA A 95 4.88 8.94 17.06
CA ALA A 95 5.42 7.72 17.62
C ALA A 95 6.95 7.84 17.61
N PRO A 96 7.68 7.20 18.53
CA PRO A 96 9.14 7.21 18.47
C PRO A 96 9.61 6.46 17.21
N THR A 97 10.13 7.21 16.23
CA THR A 97 10.52 6.70 14.91
C THR A 97 12.00 6.90 14.56
N PRO A 98 12.97 6.68 15.48
CA PRO A 98 14.37 7.11 15.28
C PRO A 98 15.04 6.55 14.03
N PHE A 99 14.63 5.38 13.53
CA PHE A 99 15.17 4.86 12.29
C PHE A 99 14.58 5.57 11.07
N LEU A 100 13.26 5.75 11.01
CA LEU A 100 12.63 6.51 9.92
C LEU A 100 13.12 7.96 9.92
N ASP A 101 13.28 8.58 11.11
CA ASP A 101 13.82 9.92 11.27
C ASP A 101 15.30 10.01 10.87
N SER A 102 16.03 8.90 10.84
CA SER A 102 17.42 8.88 10.37
C SER A 102 17.54 8.92 8.84
N LEU A 103 16.47 8.59 8.12
CA LEU A 103 16.46 8.61 6.66
C LEU A 103 16.33 10.05 6.13
N ALA A 104 16.79 10.29 4.90
CA ALA A 104 16.52 11.54 4.22
C ALA A 104 15.02 11.68 3.98
N GLY A 105 14.40 12.71 4.57
CA GLY A 105 12.98 13.01 4.41
C GLY A 105 12.66 13.71 3.08
N GLY A 106 11.37 13.73 2.72
CA GLY A 106 10.87 14.44 1.54
C GLY A 106 9.41 14.84 1.68
N THR A 107 8.94 15.70 0.76
CA THR A 107 7.56 16.22 0.70
C THR A 107 6.72 15.48 -0.35
N ALA A 108 6.97 14.18 -0.53
CA ALA A 108 6.31 13.40 -1.57
C ALA A 108 4.82 13.22 -1.26
N ILE A 109 3.98 13.34 -2.30
CA ILE A 109 2.53 13.18 -2.20
C ILE A 109 2.13 11.95 -3.00
N ALA A 110 1.32 11.06 -2.40
CA ALA A 110 0.78 9.91 -3.09
C ALA A 110 -0.22 10.35 -4.19
N PRO A 111 -0.12 9.80 -5.42
CA PRO A 111 -1.00 10.20 -6.52
C PRO A 111 -2.46 9.74 -6.35
N ALA A 112 -2.73 8.90 -5.33
CA ALA A 112 -4.06 8.51 -4.91
C ALA A 112 -4.07 8.12 -3.42
N THR A 113 -5.23 8.24 -2.77
CA THR A 113 -5.44 7.92 -1.34
C THR A 113 -5.84 6.47 -1.09
N TRP A 114 -5.62 5.58 -2.07
CA TRP A 114 -5.96 4.17 -2.01
C TRP A 114 -4.80 3.32 -2.54
N THR A 115 -4.56 2.17 -1.91
CA THR A 115 -3.38 1.32 -2.14
C THR A 115 -3.21 0.96 -3.60
N VAL A 116 -4.26 0.46 -4.27
CA VAL A 116 -4.20 -0.01 -5.68
C VAL A 116 -3.70 1.08 -6.64
N PRO A 117 -4.38 2.24 -6.79
CA PRO A 117 -3.90 3.28 -7.70
C PRO A 117 -2.54 3.85 -7.27
N SER A 118 -2.31 4.03 -5.95
CA SER A 118 -1.07 4.60 -5.46
C SER A 118 0.16 3.74 -5.80
N VAL A 119 0.11 2.43 -5.51
CA VAL A 119 1.26 1.54 -5.77
C VAL A 119 1.43 1.24 -7.26
N THR A 120 0.34 1.26 -8.03
CA THR A 120 0.42 1.13 -9.49
C THR A 120 1.15 2.33 -10.06
N SER A 121 0.77 3.55 -9.67
CA SER A 121 1.45 4.78 -10.09
C SER A 121 2.94 4.78 -9.72
N LEU A 122 3.28 4.30 -8.52
CA LEU A 122 4.68 4.19 -8.07
C LEU A 122 5.53 3.33 -9.01
N LEU A 123 4.99 2.21 -9.52
CA LEU A 123 5.75 1.29 -10.39
C LEU A 123 5.66 1.59 -11.88
N THR A 124 4.61 2.26 -12.34
CA THR A 124 4.45 2.63 -13.75
C THR A 124 4.97 4.02 -14.07
N GLY A 125 5.08 4.91 -13.06
CA GLY A 125 5.37 6.33 -13.27
C GLY A 125 4.20 7.08 -13.91
N GLN A 126 3.00 6.50 -13.94
CA GLN A 126 1.81 7.08 -14.54
C GLN A 126 0.80 7.44 -13.46
N TYR A 127 0.02 8.51 -13.66
CA TYR A 127 -1.10 8.84 -12.80
C TYR A 127 -2.26 7.84 -12.93
N PRO A 128 -3.18 7.79 -11.93
CA PRO A 128 -4.31 6.87 -11.94
C PRO A 128 -5.17 6.89 -13.20
N HIS A 129 -5.41 8.07 -13.77
CA HIS A 129 -6.21 8.24 -14.99
C HIS A 129 -5.52 7.68 -16.25
N ASN A 130 -4.19 7.47 -16.23
CA ASN A 130 -3.44 6.93 -17.36
C ASN A 130 -3.33 5.40 -17.29
N HIS A 131 -3.03 4.85 -16.11
CA HIS A 131 -2.84 3.40 -15.95
C HIS A 131 -4.15 2.64 -15.69
N GLY A 132 -5.26 3.34 -15.41
CA GLY A 132 -6.59 2.76 -15.28
C GLY A 132 -6.85 1.90 -14.03
N ALA A 133 -5.83 1.53 -13.25
CA ALA A 133 -5.96 0.85 -11.95
C ALA A 133 -6.64 1.71 -10.86
N ILE A 134 -7.90 2.06 -11.11
CA ILE A 134 -8.85 2.72 -10.24
C ILE A 134 -10.04 1.77 -10.04
N ARG A 135 -10.82 1.98 -8.98
CA ARG A 135 -12.10 1.27 -8.82
C ARG A 135 -13.02 1.67 -9.98
N GLN A 136 -13.62 0.70 -10.64
CA GLN A 136 -14.46 0.91 -11.84
C GLN A 136 -15.96 0.80 -11.56
N THR A 137 -16.39 0.61 -10.30
CA THR A 137 -17.79 0.39 -9.94
C THR A 137 -18.24 1.32 -8.83
N ASP A 138 -19.43 1.90 -9.04
CA ASP A 138 -20.18 2.69 -8.06
C ASP A 138 -20.92 1.80 -7.03
N ASP A 139 -21.11 0.52 -7.37
CA ASP A 139 -21.78 -0.45 -6.50
C ASP A 139 -20.83 -0.95 -5.41
N PHE A 140 -21.26 -0.76 -4.16
CA PHE A 140 -20.56 -1.06 -2.92
C PHE A 140 -20.73 -2.53 -2.48
N GLU A 141 -20.86 -3.47 -3.42
CA GLU A 141 -20.92 -4.87 -3.03
C GLU A 141 -19.54 -5.32 -2.56
N ASP A 142 -19.43 -5.67 -1.27
CA ASP A 142 -18.22 -6.01 -0.50
C ASP A 142 -17.50 -7.29 -0.96
N SER A 143 -17.84 -7.80 -2.15
CA SER A 143 -17.18 -8.97 -2.68
C SER A 143 -15.78 -8.58 -3.18
N VAL A 144 -14.76 -9.26 -2.66
CA VAL A 144 -13.37 -9.15 -3.14
C VAL A 144 -13.30 -9.43 -4.65
N ALA A 145 -14.28 -10.14 -5.22
CA ALA A 145 -14.37 -10.38 -6.66
C ALA A 145 -14.78 -9.13 -7.46
N ASP A 146 -15.64 -8.27 -6.92
CA ASP A 146 -16.09 -7.03 -7.59
C ASP A 146 -15.09 -5.87 -7.44
N VAL A 147 -14.25 -5.91 -6.40
CA VAL A 147 -13.13 -4.96 -6.21
C VAL A 147 -12.01 -5.16 -7.24
N ILE A 148 -11.94 -6.32 -7.91
CA ILE A 148 -10.83 -6.71 -8.79
C ILE A 148 -11.30 -6.81 -10.25
N GLY A 149 -12.12 -5.85 -10.69
CA GLY A 149 -12.03 -5.36 -12.06
C GLY A 149 -10.76 -4.54 -12.26
N LEU A 150 -9.58 -5.02 -11.80
CA LEU A 150 -8.33 -4.33 -12.11
C LEU A 150 -8.16 -4.44 -13.63
N PRO A 151 -8.24 -3.33 -14.38
CA PRO A 151 -8.02 -3.41 -15.82
C PRO A 151 -6.66 -4.04 -16.06
N PRO A 152 -6.48 -4.77 -17.18
CA PRO A 152 -5.19 -5.34 -17.53
C PRO A 152 -4.16 -4.23 -17.40
N THR A 153 -3.29 -4.39 -16.40
CA THR A 153 -2.18 -3.48 -16.16
C THR A 153 -1.44 -3.34 -17.49
N SER A 154 -1.31 -2.12 -18.01
CA SER A 154 -0.74 -1.86 -19.34
C SER A 154 0.49 -2.74 -19.60
N ASP A 155 0.62 -3.26 -20.83
CA ASP A 155 1.78 -4.07 -21.24
C ASP A 155 3.10 -3.29 -21.18
N GLU A 156 3.03 -1.97 -21.00
CA GLU A 156 4.17 -1.09 -20.79
C GLU A 156 5.08 -1.57 -19.66
N THR A 157 6.38 -1.52 -19.94
CA THR A 157 7.42 -1.91 -19.00
C THR A 157 7.58 -0.85 -17.93
N GLY A 158 7.02 -1.11 -16.75
CA GLY A 158 7.26 -0.31 -15.53
C GLY A 158 8.68 -0.48 -14.98
N VAL A 159 8.96 0.19 -13.85
CA VAL A 159 10.29 0.26 -13.22
C VAL A 159 10.91 -1.13 -13.04
N ALA A 160 10.16 -2.10 -12.51
CA ALA A 160 10.67 -3.45 -12.27
C ALA A 160 11.11 -4.18 -13.55
N GLY A 161 10.41 -3.99 -14.67
CA GLY A 161 10.79 -4.59 -15.95
C GLY A 161 12.05 -3.95 -16.54
N ARG A 162 12.25 -2.64 -16.34
CA ARG A 162 13.48 -1.95 -16.76
C ARG A 162 14.69 -2.37 -15.95
N PHE A 163 14.56 -2.51 -14.63
CA PHE A 163 15.63 -3.06 -13.80
C PHE A 163 16.00 -4.49 -14.21
N ALA A 164 15.00 -5.34 -14.49
CA ALA A 164 15.26 -6.68 -15.01
C ALA A 164 15.95 -6.66 -16.38
N GLY A 165 15.52 -5.75 -17.28
CA GLY A 165 16.17 -5.49 -18.56
C GLY A 165 17.61 -4.98 -18.45
N ALA A 166 17.93 -4.33 -17.33
CA ALA A 166 19.28 -3.92 -16.93
C ALA A 166 20.03 -5.02 -16.16
N GLY A 167 19.52 -6.24 -16.06
CA GLY A 167 20.22 -7.37 -15.42
C GLY A 167 20.06 -7.51 -13.92
N TYR A 168 19.10 -6.82 -13.29
CA TYR A 168 18.78 -7.02 -11.87
C TYR A 168 17.86 -8.23 -11.69
N ASP A 169 18.09 -9.02 -10.64
CA ASP A 169 17.08 -9.94 -10.14
C ASP A 169 15.97 -9.14 -9.43
N THR A 170 14.70 -9.35 -9.80
CA THR A 170 13.59 -8.55 -9.25
C THR A 170 12.66 -9.37 -8.37
N TYR A 171 12.32 -8.82 -7.19
CA TYR A 171 11.50 -9.46 -6.18
C TYR A 171 10.40 -8.54 -5.66
N ALA A 172 9.22 -9.09 -5.39
CA ALA A 172 8.18 -8.41 -4.64
C ALA A 172 7.60 -9.26 -3.51
N GLY A 173 7.65 -8.75 -2.28
CA GLY A 173 7.07 -9.35 -1.08
C GLY A 173 5.88 -8.56 -0.56
N PHE A 174 4.80 -9.24 -0.19
CA PHE A 174 3.53 -8.60 0.21
C PHE A 174 2.99 -9.18 1.50
N GLY A 175 2.68 -8.31 2.47
CA GLY A 175 1.93 -8.64 3.69
C GLY A 175 0.40 -8.64 3.51
N MET A 176 -0.10 -8.30 2.31
CA MET A 176 -1.53 -8.21 2.01
C MET A 176 -1.82 -8.55 0.54
N LEU A 177 -3.01 -9.10 0.27
CA LEU A 177 -3.45 -9.49 -1.07
C LEU A 177 -3.66 -8.33 -2.05
N VAL A 178 -4.25 -7.23 -1.61
CA VAL A 178 -4.62 -6.07 -2.46
C VAL A 178 -3.43 -5.50 -3.27
N PRO A 179 -2.30 -5.13 -2.64
CA PRO A 179 -1.12 -4.66 -3.38
C PRO A 179 -0.49 -5.75 -4.27
N PHE A 180 -0.58 -7.03 -3.87
CA PHE A 180 -0.13 -8.14 -4.71
C PHE A 180 -0.92 -8.19 -6.02
N LEU A 181 -2.24 -8.03 -5.96
CA LEU A 181 -3.09 -8.06 -7.15
C LEU A 181 -2.73 -6.93 -8.13
N ALA A 182 -2.52 -5.71 -7.60
CA ALA A 182 -2.11 -4.55 -8.38
C ALA A 182 -0.79 -4.75 -9.12
N LEU A 183 0.15 -5.48 -8.49
CA LEU A 183 1.53 -5.59 -8.98
C LEU A 183 1.89 -6.98 -9.53
N SER A 184 0.94 -7.91 -9.55
CA SER A 184 1.16 -9.30 -9.96
C SER A 184 1.68 -9.41 -11.40
N GLY A 185 2.83 -10.05 -11.57
CA GLY A 185 3.49 -10.24 -12.86
C GLY A 185 4.33 -9.04 -13.32
N ARG A 186 4.68 -8.14 -12.40
CA ARG A 186 5.63 -7.04 -12.62
C ARG A 186 7.06 -7.37 -12.17
N PHE A 187 7.25 -8.42 -11.38
CA PHE A 187 8.55 -8.87 -10.86
C PHE A 187 8.87 -10.31 -11.26
N ALA A 188 10.15 -10.68 -11.26
CA ALA A 188 10.58 -12.04 -11.59
C ALA A 188 10.20 -13.07 -10.53
N ALA A 189 10.15 -12.66 -9.26
CA ALA A 189 9.73 -13.47 -8.14
C ALA A 189 8.73 -12.71 -7.25
N HIS A 190 7.66 -13.37 -6.85
CA HIS A 190 6.68 -12.83 -5.89
C HIS A 190 6.60 -13.70 -4.64
N ARG A 191 6.30 -13.06 -3.52
CA ARG A 191 5.97 -13.72 -2.25
C ARG A 191 4.76 -13.06 -1.62
N LEU A 192 3.66 -13.78 -1.53
CA LEU A 192 2.44 -13.34 -0.88
C LEU A 192 2.30 -14.03 0.47
N ARG A 193 2.09 -13.22 1.49
CA ARG A 193 1.77 -13.63 2.85
C ARG A 193 0.58 -12.80 3.31
N ALA A 194 -0.63 -13.23 2.98
CA ALA A 194 -1.83 -12.53 3.42
C ALA A 194 -1.82 -12.36 4.95
N ASP A 195 -2.11 -11.14 5.42
CA ASP A 195 -2.16 -10.74 6.83
C ASP A 195 -0.86 -11.00 7.62
N ALA A 196 0.28 -10.95 6.94
CA ALA A 196 1.56 -11.16 7.59
C ALA A 196 2.16 -9.88 8.16
N SER A 197 2.81 -10.02 9.31
CA SER A 197 3.55 -8.94 9.93
C SER A 197 4.77 -8.50 9.11
N ALA A 198 5.23 -7.27 9.36
CA ALA A 198 6.45 -6.73 8.78
C ALA A 198 7.64 -7.68 8.95
N ASP A 199 7.81 -8.26 10.14
CA ASP A 199 8.91 -9.19 10.43
C ASP A 199 8.93 -10.38 9.45
N ARG A 200 7.75 -10.90 9.11
CA ARG A 200 7.62 -12.04 8.20
C ARG A 200 7.98 -11.67 6.76
N VAL A 201 7.48 -10.54 6.26
CA VAL A 201 7.78 -10.05 4.90
C VAL A 201 9.28 -9.76 4.77
N LEU A 202 9.86 -9.06 5.75
CA LEU A 202 11.27 -8.70 5.79
C LEU A 202 12.19 -9.93 5.92
N SER A 203 11.78 -10.95 6.69
CA SER A 203 12.53 -12.21 6.81
C SER A 203 12.47 -13.07 5.55
N ASP A 204 11.32 -13.14 4.88
CA ASP A 204 11.20 -13.86 3.61
C ASP A 204 12.09 -13.21 2.53
N HIS A 205 12.17 -11.88 2.51
CA HIS A 205 13.06 -11.16 1.61
C HIS A 205 14.55 -11.37 1.91
N ARG A 206 14.97 -11.33 3.18
CA ARG A 206 16.36 -11.66 3.55
C ARG A 206 16.75 -13.06 3.05
N SER A 207 15.86 -14.03 3.20
CA SER A 207 16.08 -15.40 2.71
C SER A 207 16.21 -15.46 1.18
N TRP A 208 15.53 -14.57 0.47
CA TRP A 208 15.67 -14.42 -0.98
C TRP A 208 16.98 -13.76 -1.40
N LEU A 209 17.48 -12.80 -0.61
CA LEU A 209 18.75 -12.10 -0.83
C LEU A 209 19.99 -12.95 -0.56
N GLU A 210 19.95 -13.87 0.42
CA GLU A 210 21.11 -14.65 0.84
C GLU A 210 21.88 -15.38 -0.30
N PRO A 211 21.21 -16.08 -1.23
CA PRO A 211 21.90 -16.66 -2.40
C PRO A 211 22.21 -15.64 -3.52
N ARG A 212 21.91 -14.35 -3.30
CA ARG A 212 22.02 -13.24 -4.28
C ARG A 212 22.89 -12.09 -3.77
N ARG A 213 23.64 -12.28 -2.69
CA ARG A 213 24.50 -11.25 -2.08
C ARG A 213 25.51 -10.62 -3.06
N ASP A 214 25.91 -11.38 -4.09
CA ASP A 214 26.87 -10.96 -5.12
C ASP A 214 26.17 -10.58 -6.45
N ARG A 215 24.83 -10.49 -6.46
CA ARG A 215 24.02 -10.17 -7.64
C ARG A 215 23.33 -8.83 -7.44
N ARG A 216 23.05 -8.15 -8.54
CA ARG A 216 22.26 -6.92 -8.50
C ARG A 216 20.78 -7.24 -8.28
N THR A 217 20.12 -6.56 -7.35
CA THR A 217 18.72 -6.86 -6.99
C THR A 217 17.85 -5.62 -6.88
N LEU A 218 16.63 -5.67 -7.44
CA LEU A 218 15.56 -4.73 -7.12
C LEU A 218 14.49 -5.45 -6.30
N SER A 219 14.16 -4.92 -5.13
CA SER A 219 13.17 -5.50 -4.25
C SER A 219 12.07 -4.50 -3.92
N TYR A 220 10.82 -4.94 -3.96
CA TYR A 220 9.65 -4.22 -3.49
C TYR A 220 9.03 -4.94 -2.30
N LEU A 221 8.92 -4.30 -1.14
CA LEU A 221 8.40 -4.90 0.09
C LEU A 221 7.20 -4.11 0.56
N HIS A 222 6.03 -4.74 0.67
CA HIS A 222 4.81 -4.08 1.08
C HIS A 222 4.39 -4.54 2.48
N LEU A 223 4.54 -3.64 3.46
CA LEU A 223 4.21 -3.88 4.87
C LEU A 223 2.79 -3.38 5.14
N ALA A 224 1.98 -4.20 5.81
CA ALA A 224 0.55 -3.98 6.00
C ALA A 224 0.17 -3.73 7.47
N ASP A 225 1.14 -3.63 8.38
CA ASP A 225 0.91 -3.64 9.84
C ASP A 225 0.12 -2.43 10.36
N LEU A 226 0.08 -1.32 9.59
CA LEU A 226 -0.74 -0.13 9.88
C LEU A 226 -2.09 -0.16 9.16
N HIS A 227 -2.28 -1.06 8.20
CA HIS A 227 -3.58 -1.35 7.63
C HIS A 227 -4.40 -2.17 8.62
N GLU A 228 -5.73 -2.11 8.52
CA GLU A 228 -6.57 -2.96 9.34
C GLU A 228 -6.47 -4.44 8.95
N PRO A 229 -6.58 -5.37 9.92
CA PRO A 229 -6.62 -5.12 11.36
C PRO A 229 -5.25 -4.67 11.91
N VAL A 230 -5.22 -3.55 12.64
CA VAL A 230 -4.00 -3.06 13.28
C VAL A 230 -3.77 -3.86 14.55
N ALA A 231 -2.71 -4.65 14.56
CA ALA A 231 -2.43 -5.63 15.62
C ALA A 231 -0.92 -5.86 15.84
N PRO A 232 -0.16 -4.84 16.29
CA PRO A 232 1.23 -5.04 16.67
C PRO A 232 1.34 -6.02 17.86
N PRO A 233 2.54 -6.55 18.17
CA PRO A 233 2.74 -7.43 19.33
C PRO A 233 2.30 -6.79 20.64
N ALA A 234 1.80 -7.60 21.59
CA ALA A 234 1.17 -7.13 22.83
C ALA A 234 2.03 -6.18 23.68
N ASP A 235 3.35 -6.30 23.61
CA ASP A 235 4.27 -5.42 24.33
C ASP A 235 4.15 -3.96 23.86
N TYR A 236 3.87 -3.73 22.58
CA TYR A 236 3.60 -2.40 22.03
C TYR A 236 2.24 -1.87 22.48
N TRP A 237 1.23 -2.73 22.65
CA TRP A 237 -0.05 -2.31 23.23
C TRP A 237 0.14 -1.79 24.65
N ARG A 238 0.92 -2.51 25.46
CA ARG A 238 1.22 -2.13 26.85
C ARG A 238 2.06 -0.86 26.93
N ALA A 239 3.08 -0.73 26.07
CA ALA A 239 3.95 0.46 26.03
C ALA A 239 3.18 1.74 25.68
N HIS A 240 2.09 1.63 24.90
CA HIS A 240 1.26 2.77 24.48
C HIS A 240 -0.05 2.90 25.26
N ASP A 241 -0.24 2.13 26.34
CA ASP A 241 -1.46 2.15 27.16
C ASP A 241 -2.75 2.01 26.31
N VAL A 242 -2.75 0.99 25.43
CA VAL A 242 -3.90 0.69 24.57
C VAL A 242 -4.86 -0.22 25.31
N ASP A 243 -6.11 0.21 25.46
CA ASP A 243 -7.15 -0.59 26.05
C ASP A 243 -7.69 -1.62 25.05
N ALA A 244 -7.22 -2.86 25.19
CA ALA A 244 -7.62 -3.98 24.36
C ALA A 244 -9.07 -4.45 24.59
N SER A 245 -9.75 -3.99 25.65
CA SER A 245 -11.16 -4.34 25.92
C SER A 245 -12.14 -3.60 25.02
N ILE A 246 -11.70 -2.54 24.33
CA ILE A 246 -12.56 -1.75 23.44
C ILE A 246 -13.04 -2.61 22.27
N PRO A 247 -14.37 -2.84 22.11
CA PRO A 247 -14.88 -3.68 21.05
C PRO A 247 -14.49 -3.13 19.67
N GLY A 248 -13.93 -3.98 18.83
CA GLY A 248 -13.57 -3.65 17.45
C GLY A 248 -12.30 -2.80 17.31
N ILE A 249 -11.52 -2.54 18.36
CA ILE A 249 -10.39 -1.58 18.32
C ILE A 249 -9.33 -1.86 17.24
N ARG A 250 -9.21 -3.12 16.78
CA ARG A 250 -8.27 -3.52 15.71
C ARG A 250 -8.76 -3.16 14.30
N LYS A 251 -10.06 -3.04 14.09
CA LYS A 251 -10.70 -2.68 12.81
C LYS A 251 -11.39 -1.32 12.92
N TRP A 252 -11.91 -0.82 11.81
CA TRP A 252 -12.80 0.35 11.87
C TRP A 252 -14.14 -0.02 12.53
N ARG A 253 -14.60 0.85 13.44
CA ARG A 253 -15.92 0.71 14.12
C ARG A 253 -16.83 1.91 13.86
N TYR A 254 -16.25 3.09 13.70
CA TYR A 254 -16.98 4.35 13.53
C TYR A 254 -16.70 4.90 12.13
N GLU A 255 -17.31 4.29 11.12
CA GLU A 255 -17.10 4.65 9.70
C GLU A 255 -18.07 5.74 9.21
N ALA A 256 -19.33 5.67 9.65
CA ALA A 256 -20.41 6.57 9.22
C ALA A 256 -20.94 7.47 10.34
N VAL A 257 -20.34 7.42 11.53
CA VAL A 257 -20.80 8.18 12.70
C VAL A 257 -20.14 9.55 12.71
N THR A 258 -20.95 10.59 12.54
CA THR A 258 -20.49 12.00 12.59
C THR A 258 -20.67 12.63 13.97
N GLU A 259 -21.55 12.08 14.82
CA GLU A 259 -21.78 12.57 16.18
C GLU A 259 -20.72 12.05 17.16
N THR A 260 -20.18 12.95 17.98
CA THR A 260 -19.19 12.60 18.99
C THR A 260 -19.90 12.14 20.26
N THR A 261 -19.65 10.90 20.67
CA THR A 261 -20.11 10.32 21.94
C THR A 261 -18.90 9.98 22.82
N PRO A 262 -19.03 9.89 24.15
CA PRO A 262 -17.92 9.50 25.02
C PRO A 262 -17.29 8.15 24.64
N ALA A 263 -18.10 7.22 24.13
CA ALA A 263 -17.60 5.93 23.62
C ALA A 263 -16.79 6.09 22.32
N ALA A 264 -17.21 6.97 21.42
CA ALA A 264 -16.49 7.27 20.18
C ALA A 264 -15.17 8.02 20.45
N GLU A 265 -15.16 8.94 21.42
CA GLU A 265 -13.94 9.64 21.87
C GLU A 265 -12.94 8.66 22.46
N ARG A 266 -13.38 7.81 23.40
CA ARG A 266 -12.54 6.76 23.98
C ARG A 266 -11.99 5.81 22.91
N TYR A 267 -12.82 5.39 21.96
CA TYR A 267 -12.34 4.58 20.84
C TYR A 267 -11.30 5.33 20.00
N ARG A 268 -11.56 6.58 19.63
CA ARG A 268 -10.65 7.41 18.82
C ARG A 268 -9.29 7.56 19.50
N GLU A 269 -9.29 7.88 20.79
CA GLU A 269 -8.08 8.02 21.59
C GLU A 269 -7.25 6.73 21.58
N HIS A 270 -7.84 5.59 21.97
CA HIS A 270 -7.11 4.33 22.00
C HIS A 270 -6.77 3.80 20.61
N ARG A 271 -7.52 4.16 19.56
CA ARG A 271 -7.19 3.82 18.17
C ARG A 271 -5.96 4.60 17.70
N ARG A 272 -5.83 5.87 18.08
CA ARG A 272 -4.61 6.66 17.84
C ARG A 272 -3.42 6.04 18.57
N ARG A 273 -3.55 5.69 19.85
CA ARG A 273 -2.50 4.98 20.62
C ARG A 273 -2.10 3.65 19.97
N LEU A 274 -3.07 2.86 19.52
CA LEU A 274 -2.83 1.60 18.80
C LEU A 274 -2.07 1.82 17.49
N TYR A 275 -2.42 2.87 16.75
CA TYR A 275 -1.70 3.25 15.54
C TYR A 275 -0.25 3.65 15.85
N ARG A 276 0.00 4.47 16.88
CA ARG A 276 1.36 4.81 17.34
C ARG A 276 2.18 3.59 17.71
N ALA A 277 1.56 2.66 18.44
CA ALA A 277 2.17 1.38 18.80
C ALA A 277 2.61 0.57 17.57
N ALA A 278 1.79 0.56 16.53
CA ALA A 278 2.11 -0.13 15.29
C ALA A 278 3.19 0.59 14.45
N VAL A 279 3.20 1.93 14.45
CA VAL A 279 4.26 2.73 13.79
C VAL A 279 5.60 2.45 14.45
N GLU A 280 5.68 2.47 15.78
CA GLU A 280 6.91 2.13 16.51
C GLU A 280 7.37 0.71 16.20
N TYR A 281 6.44 -0.26 16.16
CA TYR A 281 6.76 -1.63 15.79
C TYR A 281 7.38 -1.72 14.38
N VAL A 282 6.77 -1.10 13.37
CA VAL A 282 7.29 -1.08 12.00
C VAL A 282 8.67 -0.41 11.95
N ASN A 283 8.83 0.74 12.60
CA ASN A 283 10.12 1.42 12.72
C ASN A 283 11.21 0.50 13.29
N ASN A 284 10.91 -0.21 14.39
CA ASN A 284 11.85 -1.14 15.03
C ASN A 284 12.20 -2.33 14.13
N ARG A 285 11.22 -2.86 13.39
CA ARG A 285 11.45 -3.95 12.42
C ARG A 285 12.32 -3.49 11.25
N LEU A 286 12.07 -2.29 10.72
CA LEU A 286 12.87 -1.70 9.64
C LEU A 286 14.30 -1.43 10.07
N ALA A 287 14.50 -0.90 11.28
CA ALA A 287 15.83 -0.67 11.85
C ALA A 287 16.64 -1.97 11.95
N ALA A 288 16.01 -3.02 12.48
CA ALA A 288 16.64 -4.33 12.60
C ALA A 288 16.91 -4.97 11.23
N TYR A 289 15.98 -4.82 10.29
CA TYR A 289 16.13 -5.31 8.94
C TYR A 289 17.26 -4.60 8.18
N HIS A 290 17.33 -3.27 8.25
CA HIS A 290 18.39 -2.47 7.63
C HIS A 290 19.77 -2.94 8.08
N ARG A 291 20.00 -3.05 9.40
CA ARG A 291 21.26 -3.59 9.93
C ARG A 291 21.59 -4.96 9.35
N ARG A 292 20.63 -5.87 9.35
CA ARG A 292 20.82 -7.25 8.85
C ARG A 292 21.15 -7.31 7.36
N ILE A 293 20.55 -6.47 6.51
CA ILE A 293 20.87 -6.47 5.08
C ILE A 293 22.20 -5.77 4.80
N SER A 294 22.55 -4.74 5.57
CA SER A 294 23.88 -4.10 5.49
C SER A 294 24.99 -5.08 5.88
N ASP A 295 24.75 -5.95 6.86
CA ASP A 295 25.71 -7.00 7.25
C ASP A 295 25.78 -8.15 6.23
N LEU A 296 24.68 -8.42 5.51
CA LEU A 296 24.56 -9.55 4.59
C LEU A 296 25.13 -9.25 3.19
N LEU A 297 24.97 -8.02 2.71
CA LEU A 297 25.23 -7.66 1.32
C LEU A 297 26.60 -7.00 1.19
N SER A 298 27.39 -7.48 0.23
CA SER A 298 28.67 -6.88 -0.15
C SER A 298 28.47 -5.98 -1.37
N GLY A 299 28.02 -4.75 -1.15
CA GLY A 299 27.77 -3.79 -2.24
C GLY A 299 26.95 -2.58 -1.79
N ASP A 300 26.73 -1.66 -2.71
CA ASP A 300 25.95 -0.45 -2.44
C ASP A 300 24.45 -0.79 -2.32
N VAL A 301 23.84 -0.39 -1.20
CA VAL A 301 22.42 -0.60 -0.92
C VAL A 301 21.69 0.74 -0.89
N ALA A 302 20.79 0.95 -1.85
CA ALA A 302 19.81 2.03 -1.82
C ALA A 302 18.52 1.56 -1.14
N LEU A 303 18.27 2.01 0.09
CA LEU A 303 17.01 1.78 0.80
C LEU A 303 16.09 2.99 0.62
N ILE A 304 14.90 2.75 0.08
CA ILE A 304 13.86 3.76 -0.11
C ILE A 304 12.64 3.32 0.69
N VAL A 305 12.18 4.15 1.63
CA VAL A 305 10.94 3.92 2.37
C VAL A 305 9.87 4.89 1.89
N VAL A 306 8.73 4.35 1.49
CA VAL A 306 7.59 5.11 0.96
C VAL A 306 6.39 4.88 1.88
N ALA A 307 5.79 5.97 2.33
CA ALA A 307 4.48 5.94 2.99
C ALA A 307 3.39 5.97 1.92
N THR A 308 2.45 5.01 1.95
CA THR A 308 1.24 5.09 1.13
C THR A 308 0.03 5.29 2.03
N THR A 309 -0.85 6.22 1.66
CA THR A 309 -2.09 6.43 2.39
C THR A 309 -3.17 5.49 1.84
N ALA A 310 -3.76 4.68 2.70
CA ALA A 310 -5.11 4.16 2.51
C ALA A 310 -6.03 5.02 3.39
N ARG A 311 -7.03 5.70 2.79
CA ARG A 311 -8.01 6.61 3.42
C ARG A 311 -7.51 7.26 4.73
N GLY A 312 -7.02 8.49 4.63
CA GLY A 312 -6.86 9.34 5.81
C GLY A 312 -8.18 9.41 6.58
N SER A 313 -8.11 9.23 7.90
CA SER A 313 -9.25 9.40 8.81
C SER A 313 -9.62 10.89 8.91
N GLY A 314 -10.16 11.46 7.84
CA GLY A 314 -10.70 12.80 7.80
C GLY A 314 -12.19 12.75 8.12
N SER A 315 -12.62 13.53 9.12
CA SER A 315 -14.04 13.85 9.34
C SER A 315 -14.61 14.50 8.09
N ALA A 316 -15.79 14.07 7.65
CA ALA A 316 -16.52 14.75 6.58
C ALA A 316 -16.81 16.21 6.97
N PRO A 317 -16.63 17.20 6.08
CA PRO A 317 -17.01 18.56 6.38
C PRO A 317 -18.52 18.65 6.58
N THR A 318 -18.92 19.08 7.77
CA THR A 318 -20.30 19.50 8.04
C THR A 318 -20.55 20.82 7.32
N THR A 319 -21.43 20.77 6.32
CA THR A 319 -22.05 21.89 5.60
C THR A 319 -21.33 22.34 4.31
N PRO A 320 -21.98 22.26 3.13
CA PRO A 320 -21.49 22.94 1.95
C PRO A 320 -21.63 24.47 2.14
N PRO A 321 -20.70 25.29 1.62
CA PRO A 321 -20.86 26.74 1.64
C PRO A 321 -22.13 27.11 0.86
N ALA A 322 -22.99 27.92 1.49
CA ALA A 322 -24.16 28.47 0.85
C ALA A 322 -23.75 29.33 -0.35
N THR A 323 -23.95 28.81 -1.56
CA THR A 323 -23.80 29.59 -2.79
C THR A 323 -25.06 30.42 -3.03
N SER A 324 -25.14 31.59 -2.39
CA SER A 324 -26.02 32.65 -2.86
C SER A 324 -25.42 33.22 -4.15
N GLY A 325 -25.90 32.76 -5.30
CA GLY A 325 -25.39 33.19 -6.60
C GLY A 325 -26.28 32.79 -7.74
N THR A 326 -27.46 33.40 -7.83
CA THR A 326 -28.33 33.35 -9.01
C THR A 326 -27.55 33.84 -10.23
N ARG A 327 -27.18 32.94 -11.15
CA ARG A 327 -26.72 33.31 -12.49
C ARG A 327 -27.62 32.68 -13.54
N ALA A 328 -28.35 33.55 -14.23
CA ALA A 328 -29.24 33.23 -15.32
C ALA A 328 -28.49 32.51 -16.48
N ARG A 329 -29.13 31.47 -17.01
CA ARG A 329 -28.74 30.82 -18.27
C ARG A 329 -28.95 31.78 -19.44
N PRO A 330 -27.97 31.95 -20.36
CA PRO A 330 -28.26 32.44 -21.69
C PRO A 330 -28.69 31.26 -22.59
N THR A 331 -29.88 31.39 -23.17
CA THR A 331 -30.34 30.62 -24.31
C THR A 331 -29.58 31.06 -25.57
N ALA A 332 -28.95 30.14 -26.28
CA ALA A 332 -28.55 30.35 -27.67
C ALA A 332 -28.91 29.13 -28.51
N SER A 333 -29.85 29.36 -29.42
CA SER A 333 -30.22 28.51 -30.56
C SER A 333 -29.25 28.78 -31.71
N ALA A 334 -28.81 27.74 -32.42
CA ALA A 334 -28.79 27.68 -33.90
C ALA A 334 -27.91 26.52 -34.44
N THR A 335 -28.60 25.56 -35.07
CA THR A 335 -28.35 25.07 -36.44
C THR A 335 -27.01 24.42 -36.79
N ALA A 336 -27.03 23.08 -36.84
CA ALA A 336 -26.03 22.26 -37.53
C ALA A 336 -26.42 22.05 -39.01
N ALA A 337 -25.54 22.43 -39.93
CA ALA A 337 -25.57 22.02 -41.33
C ALA A 337 -24.44 21.00 -41.58
N ARG A 338 -24.81 19.81 -42.07
CA ARG A 338 -23.90 18.78 -42.59
C ARG A 338 -23.27 19.23 -43.92
N PRO A 339 -22.08 18.69 -44.26
CA PRO A 339 -21.83 18.33 -45.64
C PRO A 339 -21.55 16.83 -45.83
N THR A 340 -21.98 16.40 -47.01
CA THR A 340 -21.96 15.09 -47.65
C THR A 340 -20.55 14.60 -47.99
N ARG A 341 -20.45 13.27 -48.09
CA ARG A 341 -19.36 12.53 -48.73
C ARG A 341 -19.20 12.95 -50.21
N CYS A 342 -17.96 13.06 -50.64
CA CYS A 342 -17.38 12.37 -51.80
C CYS A 342 -15.97 11.95 -51.42
#